data_AF-A0A2V7NU84-F1
#
_entry.id   AF-A0A2V7NU84-F1
#
_cell.length_a   1.000
_cell.length_b   1.000
_cell.length_c   1.000
_cell.angle_alpha   90.00
_cell.angle_beta   90.00
_cell.angle_gamma   90.00
#
_symmetry.space_group_name_H-M   'P 1'
#
loop_
_entity.id
_entity.type
_entity.pdbx_description
1 polymer ?
#
loop_
_entity_poly.entity_id
_entity_poly.type
_entity_poly.pdbx_seq_one_letter_code
_entity_poly.pdbx_strand_id
1 'polypeptide(L)'
;RFWGSLQLAIDAGVDFPRLLVRCALGQVPPPNGIGYRIGVRSRWFWGDVDHLYLRLTRSAAELQLADHDASRLQAVLRFLAFRPGRDRCEVWRWRDPAPFLLETLQWFGVAR
;
A
#
# COMPACT_ATOMS: atom_id res chain seq x y z
N ARG A 1 19.50 1.66 4.64
CA ARG A 1 18.82 1.42 3.34
C ARG A 1 17.32 1.36 3.57
N PHE A 2 16.51 1.93 2.67
CA PHE A 2 15.06 1.79 2.71
C PHE A 2 14.56 0.51 2.01
N TRP A 3 13.34 0.08 2.34
CA TRP A 3 12.71 -1.13 1.83
C TRP A 3 11.24 -0.88 1.46
N GLY A 4 10.56 -1.87 0.87
CA GLY A 4 9.21 -1.72 0.29
C GLY A 4 8.13 -1.25 1.28
N SER A 5 8.28 -1.51 2.59
CA SER A 5 7.32 -1.06 3.61
C SER A 5 7.53 0.38 4.11
N LEU A 6 8.37 1.17 3.44
CA LEU A 6 8.69 2.55 3.85
C LEU A 6 7.44 3.43 3.95
N GLN A 7 6.54 3.34 2.97
CA GLN A 7 5.37 4.20 2.94
C GLN A 7 4.41 3.91 4.10
N LEU A 8 4.28 2.65 4.51
CA LEU A 8 3.50 2.27 5.69
C LEU A 8 4.06 2.91 6.97
N ALA A 9 5.39 2.96 7.12
CA ALA A 9 6.01 3.59 8.28
C ALA A 9 5.72 5.09 8.32
N ILE A 10 5.82 5.77 7.18
CA ILE A 10 5.48 7.20 7.05
C ILE A 10 4.00 7.41 7.39
N ASP A 11 3.11 6.57 6.85
CA ASP A 11 1.67 6.64 7.11
C ASP A 11 1.32 6.33 8.58
N ALA A 12 2.12 5.51 9.25
CA ALA A 12 2.02 5.26 10.69
C ALA A 12 2.55 6.44 11.53
N GLY A 13 3.24 7.41 10.93
CA GLY A 13 3.75 8.63 11.57
C GLY A 13 5.27 8.69 11.73
N VAL A 14 6.01 7.72 11.19
CA VAL A 14 7.47 7.65 11.29
C VAL A 14 8.11 7.96 9.94
N ASP A 15 8.55 9.20 9.76
CA ASP A 15 9.21 9.68 8.55
C ASP A 15 10.71 9.36 8.54
N PHE A 16 11.05 8.11 8.19
CA PHE A 16 12.44 7.65 8.10
C PHE A 16 13.33 8.47 7.15
N PRO A 17 12.87 8.92 5.96
CA PRO A 17 13.65 9.81 5.11
C PRO A 17 14.05 11.10 5.83
N ARG A 18 13.10 11.77 6.47
CA ARG A 18 13.38 12.99 7.23
C ARG A 18 14.33 12.73 8.40
N LEU A 19 14.18 11.61 9.10
CA LEU A 19 15.08 11.25 10.20
C LEU A 19 16.50 11.00 9.71
N LEU A 20 16.67 10.32 8.58
CA LEU A 20 17.98 10.08 7.99
C LEU A 20 18.68 11.41 7.68
N VAL A 21 17.96 12.36 7.08
CA VAL A 21 18.48 13.71 6.80
C VAL A 21 18.88 14.42 8.10
N ARG A 22 18.05 14.35 9.15
CA ARG A 22 18.35 14.95 10.45
C ARG A 22 19.63 14.36 11.07
N CYS A 23 19.78 13.05 11.04
CA CYS A 23 20.99 12.37 11.53
C CYS A 23 22.23 12.79 10.74
N ALA A 24 22.13 12.90 9.40
CA ALA A 24 23.23 13.35 8.56
C ALA A 24 23.66 14.80 8.87
N LEU A 25 22.73 15.63 9.35
CA LEU A 25 22.99 16.99 9.83
C LEU A 25 23.46 17.05 11.30
N GLY A 26 23.80 15.91 11.91
CA GLY A 26 24.28 15.83 13.29
C GLY A 26 23.19 15.99 14.35
N GLN A 27 21.90 15.97 13.97
CA GLN A 27 20.81 16.05 14.94
C GLN A 27 20.52 14.68 15.56
N VAL A 28 20.37 14.64 16.87
CA VAL A 28 20.07 13.42 17.61
C VAL A 28 18.55 13.14 17.54
N PRO A 29 18.12 11.92 17.17
CA PRO A 29 16.71 11.51 17.29
C PRO A 29 16.23 11.58 18.75
N PRO A 30 14.92 11.76 18.99
CA PRO A 30 14.39 11.81 20.35
C PRO A 30 14.73 10.51 21.12
N PRO A 31 15.18 10.63 22.40
CA PRO A 31 15.69 9.49 23.17
C PRO A 31 14.62 8.43 23.50
N ASN A 32 13.35 8.85 23.56
CA ASN A 32 12.23 7.96 23.90
C ASN A 32 11.63 7.25 22.68
N GLY A 33 12.33 7.29 21.54
CA GLY A 33 11.81 6.80 20.26
C GLY A 33 10.77 7.74 19.63
N ILE A 34 10.22 7.30 18.50
CA ILE A 34 9.21 8.05 17.75
C ILE A 34 7.91 7.27 17.84
N GLY A 35 6.88 7.90 18.39
CA GLY A 35 5.56 7.29 18.45
C GLY A 35 5.02 6.99 17.05
N TYR A 36 4.29 5.88 16.92
CA TYR A 36 3.60 5.49 15.70
C TYR A 36 2.16 5.10 16.00
N ARG A 37 1.31 5.17 14.98
CA ARG A 37 -0.11 4.79 15.07
C ARG A 37 -0.27 3.31 14.77
N ILE A 38 -0.84 2.58 15.72
CA ILE A 38 -1.17 1.16 15.56
C ILE A 38 -2.40 1.01 14.67
N GLY A 39 -2.44 -0.08 13.91
CA GLY A 39 -3.61 -0.48 13.12
C GLY A 39 -3.66 0.12 11.72
N VAL A 40 -2.73 1.00 11.35
CA VAL A 40 -2.60 1.54 10.00
C VAL A 40 -2.27 0.41 9.00
N ARG A 41 -2.91 0.44 7.82
CA ARG A 41 -2.69 -0.54 6.75
C ARG A 41 -2.38 0.19 5.45
N SER A 42 -1.38 -0.28 4.72
CA SER A 42 -1.12 0.14 3.34
C SER A 42 -1.94 -0.74 2.39
N ARG A 43 -2.59 -0.13 1.41
CA ARG A 43 -3.27 -0.81 0.32
C ARG A 43 -2.67 -0.33 -1.00
N TRP A 44 -2.13 -1.27 -1.77
CA TRP A 44 -1.69 -1.01 -3.12
C TRP A 44 -2.88 -1.19 -4.07
N PHE A 45 -3.38 -0.07 -4.60
CA PHE A 45 -4.62 -0.05 -5.36
C PHE A 45 -4.62 -0.98 -6.57
N TRP A 46 -3.59 -0.91 -7.40
CA TRP A 46 -3.53 -1.75 -8.60
C TRP A 46 -3.32 -3.23 -8.28
N GLY A 47 -2.57 -3.57 -7.23
CA GLY A 47 -2.50 -4.95 -6.73
C GLY A 47 -3.85 -5.48 -6.24
N ASP A 48 -4.66 -4.63 -5.59
CA ASP A 48 -6.03 -4.98 -5.20
C ASP A 48 -6.95 -5.17 -6.44
N VAL A 49 -6.77 -4.36 -7.48
CA VAL A 49 -7.49 -4.49 -8.77
C VAL A 49 -7.12 -5.79 -9.46
N ASP A 50 -5.83 -6.12 -9.56
CA ASP A 50 -5.36 -7.38 -10.14
C ASP A 50 -5.93 -8.58 -9.42
N HIS A 51 -5.82 -8.57 -8.09
CA HIS A 51 -6.34 -9.65 -7.28
C HIS A 51 -7.85 -9.82 -7.53
N LEU A 52 -8.61 -8.73 -7.58
CA LEU A 52 -10.04 -8.80 -7.91
C LEU A 52 -10.28 -9.33 -9.33
N TYR A 53 -9.55 -8.82 -10.32
CA TYR A 53 -9.67 -9.24 -11.72
C TYR A 53 -9.41 -10.73 -11.89
N LEU A 54 -8.31 -11.25 -11.33
CA LEU A 54 -7.97 -12.66 -11.36
C LEU A 54 -9.05 -13.52 -10.68
N ARG A 55 -9.52 -13.11 -9.51
CA ARG A 55 -10.58 -13.81 -8.76
C ARG A 55 -11.90 -13.90 -9.53
N LEU A 56 -12.21 -12.93 -10.39
CA LEU A 56 -13.44 -12.89 -11.18
C LEU A 56 -13.32 -13.64 -12.52
N THR A 57 -12.15 -13.62 -13.14
CA THR A 57 -11.94 -14.16 -14.49
C THR A 57 -11.41 -15.59 -14.52
N ARG A 58 -10.67 -16.01 -13.50
CA ARG A 58 -10.04 -17.33 -13.43
C ARG A 58 -10.85 -18.30 -12.56
N SER A 59 -10.63 -19.59 -12.81
CA SER A 59 -11.17 -20.66 -11.97
C SER A 59 -10.32 -20.84 -10.71
N ALA A 60 -10.91 -21.48 -9.68
CA ALA A 60 -10.19 -21.76 -8.44
C ALA A 60 -8.96 -22.67 -8.67
N ALA A 61 -9.09 -23.64 -9.56
CA ALA A 61 -8.02 -24.56 -9.93
C ALA A 61 -6.85 -23.84 -10.64
N GLU A 62 -7.13 -22.91 -11.56
CA GLU A 62 -6.11 -22.12 -12.25
C GLU A 62 -5.30 -21.23 -11.29
N LEU A 63 -5.97 -20.71 -10.25
CA LEU A 63 -5.34 -19.87 -9.23
C LEU A 63 -4.72 -20.68 -8.09
N GLN A 64 -4.76 -22.02 -8.14
CA GLN A 64 -4.27 -22.91 -7.09
C GLN A 64 -4.85 -22.57 -5.70
N LEU A 65 -6.13 -22.18 -5.71
CA LEU A 65 -6.85 -21.81 -4.50
C LEU A 65 -7.27 -23.07 -3.75
N ALA A 66 -7.09 -23.08 -2.44
CA ALA A 66 -7.59 -24.12 -1.58
C ALA A 66 -9.13 -24.01 -1.43
N ASP A 67 -9.80 -25.12 -1.09
CA ASP A 67 -11.27 -25.15 -0.97
C ASP A 67 -11.85 -24.16 0.06
N HIS A 68 -11.02 -23.70 1.00
CA HIS A 68 -11.38 -22.70 2.01
C HIS A 68 -11.10 -21.25 1.57
N ASP A 69 -10.67 -21.04 0.34
CA ASP A 69 -10.41 -19.70 -0.15
C ASP A 69 -11.69 -18.90 -0.36
N ALA A 70 -11.57 -17.62 -0.07
CA ALA A 70 -12.68 -16.66 -0.07
C ALA A 70 -13.48 -16.73 -1.38
N SER A 71 -14.81 -16.69 -1.35
CA SER A 71 -15.63 -16.71 -2.57
C SER A 71 -15.42 -15.47 -3.46
N ARG A 72 -15.89 -15.50 -4.71
CA ARG A 72 -15.85 -14.31 -5.60
C ARG A 72 -16.52 -13.09 -4.97
N LEU A 73 -17.66 -13.29 -4.31
CA LEU A 73 -18.35 -12.22 -3.58
C LEU A 73 -17.48 -11.68 -2.43
N GLN A 74 -16.80 -12.55 -1.69
CA GLN A 74 -15.89 -12.10 -0.63
C GLN A 74 -14.70 -11.31 -1.20
N ALA A 75 -14.19 -11.64 -2.38
CA ALA A 75 -13.14 -10.85 -3.05
C ALA A 75 -13.64 -9.42 -3.36
N VAL A 76 -14.85 -9.29 -3.89
CA VAL A 76 -15.49 -7.97 -4.13
C VAL A 76 -15.69 -7.21 -2.82
N LEU A 77 -16.24 -7.87 -1.80
CA LEU A 77 -16.46 -7.25 -0.49
C LEU A 77 -15.13 -6.79 0.15
N ARG A 78 -14.06 -7.57 0.03
CA ARG A 78 -12.71 -7.19 0.50
C ARG A 78 -12.16 -5.98 -0.25
N PHE A 79 -12.34 -5.95 -1.58
CA PHE A 79 -11.93 -4.80 -2.39
C PHE A 79 -12.61 -3.52 -1.91
N LEU A 80 -13.93 -3.57 -1.73
CA LEU A 80 -14.77 -2.44 -1.29
C LEU A 80 -14.62 -2.09 0.20
N ALA A 81 -14.11 -3.00 1.04
CA ALA A 81 -13.96 -2.80 2.49
C ALA A 81 -12.79 -1.87 2.87
N PHE A 82 -12.67 -0.73 2.20
CA PHE A 82 -11.74 0.34 2.56
C PHE A 82 -12.23 1.10 3.79
N ARG A 83 -11.38 1.23 4.81
CA ARG A 83 -11.70 1.92 6.07
C ARG A 83 -10.95 3.25 6.16
N PRO A 84 -11.62 4.38 5.89
CA PRO A 84 -11.01 5.70 6.04
C PRO A 84 -10.37 5.87 7.42
N GLY A 85 -9.15 6.39 7.45
CA GLY A 85 -8.39 6.60 8.69
C GLY A 85 -7.48 5.44 9.09
N ARG A 86 -7.89 4.19 8.81
CA ARG A 86 -7.09 2.98 9.05
C ARG A 86 -6.30 2.56 7.81
N ASP A 87 -6.99 2.47 6.69
CA ASP A 87 -6.40 2.09 5.41
C ASP A 87 -5.87 3.34 4.70
N ARG A 88 -4.70 3.23 4.09
CA ARG A 88 -4.03 4.26 3.30
C ARG A 88 -3.66 3.66 1.96
N CYS A 89 -3.93 4.37 0.88
CA CYS A 89 -3.42 3.98 -0.42
C CYS A 89 -1.90 4.18 -0.43
N GLU A 90 -1.16 3.23 -0.98
CA GLU A 90 0.30 3.29 -0.97
C GLU A 90 0.82 4.44 -1.85
N VAL A 91 0.32 4.53 -3.07
CA VAL A 91 0.83 5.47 -4.08
C VAL A 91 0.00 6.76 -4.16
N TRP A 92 -1.32 6.68 -4.02
CA TRP A 92 -2.19 7.86 -4.13
C TRP A 92 -1.97 8.88 -3.01
N ARG A 93 -1.67 10.12 -3.38
CA ARG A 93 -1.57 11.27 -2.48
C ARG A 93 -2.31 12.47 -3.08
N TRP A 94 -3.18 13.09 -2.29
CA TRP A 94 -3.94 14.27 -2.71
C TRP A 94 -3.06 15.47 -3.09
N ARG A 95 -1.88 15.60 -2.47
CA ARG A 95 -0.92 16.69 -2.73
C ARG A 95 0.16 16.32 -3.74
N ASP A 96 0.23 15.05 -4.14
CA ASP A 96 1.23 14.52 -5.07
C ASP A 96 0.67 13.33 -5.85
N PRO A 97 -0.26 13.57 -6.81
CA PRO A 97 -0.92 12.49 -7.53
C PRO A 97 -0.06 11.91 -8.66
N ALA A 98 1.04 12.56 -9.05
CA ALA A 98 1.83 12.20 -10.22
C ALA A 98 2.35 10.74 -10.19
N PRO A 99 2.86 10.20 -9.06
CA PRO A 99 3.28 8.80 -8.99
C PRO A 99 2.14 7.82 -9.30
N PHE A 100 0.93 8.10 -8.82
CA PHE A 100 -0.23 7.24 -9.07
C PHE A 100 -0.67 7.29 -10.53
N LEU A 101 -0.62 8.48 -11.14
CA LEU A 101 -0.93 8.63 -12.56
C LEU A 101 0.09 7.91 -13.44
N LEU A 102 1.38 8.03 -13.14
CA LEU A 102 2.44 7.30 -13.85
C LEU A 102 2.24 5.79 -13.73
N GLU A 103 2.02 5.29 -12.52
CA GLU A 103 1.72 3.87 -12.28
C GLU A 103 0.49 3.41 -13.07
N THR A 104 -0.56 4.23 -13.10
CA THR A 104 -1.78 3.96 -13.89
C THR A 104 -1.47 3.87 -15.38
N LEU A 105 -0.67 4.79 -15.92
CA LEU A 105 -0.26 4.77 -17.33
C LEU A 105 0.62 3.55 -17.66
N GLN A 106 1.51 3.17 -16.74
CA GLN A 106 2.32 1.95 -16.87
C GLN A 106 1.44 0.70 -16.88
N TRP A 107 0.41 0.65 -16.01
CA TRP A 107 -0.58 -0.42 -15.98
C TRP A 107 -1.32 -0.61 -17.30
N PHE A 108 -1.67 0.49 -17.95
CA PHE A 108 -2.30 0.47 -19.28
C PHE A 108 -1.30 0.39 -20.45
N GLY A 109 0.00 0.29 -20.19
CA GLY A 109 1.05 0.21 -21.22
C GLY A 109 1.27 1.50 -22.00
N VAL A 110 0.78 2.64 -21.51
CA VAL A 110 0.90 3.96 -22.14
C VAL A 110 2.24 4.61 -21.80
N ALA A 111 2.82 4.29 -20.65
CA ALA A 111 4.13 4.76 -20.21
C ALA A 111 5.05 3.56 -19.90
N ARG A 112 6.36 3.75 -20.05
CA ARG A 112 7.39 2.79 -19.63
C ARG A 112 8.05 3.28 -18.35
#